data_AF-A0A350MPP3-F1
#
_entry.id   AF-A0A350MPP3-F1
#
_cell.length_a   1.000
_cell.length_b   1.000
_cell.length_c   1.000
_cell.angle_alpha   90.00
_cell.angle_beta   90.00
_cell.angle_gamma   90.00
#
_symmetry.space_group_name_H-M   'P 1'
#
loop_
_entity.id
_entity.type
_entity.pdbx_description
1 polymer ?
#
loop_
_entity_poly.entity_id
_entity_poly.type
_entity_poly.pdbx_seq_one_letter_code
_entity_poly.pdbx_strand_id
1 'polypeptide(L)'
;MGAILGIPKEEIADKFDKNNLNAAVEIEKSTKTITHVTNLRQDGSGGIDYSIKRPKKNWKPAKLKNTPEWNKATQIPMELLRNPSFILYINLKYDMDELVYRIKNERYFYTPAIGLSEFLAKLEYISCGSAESLSPGDYEVSTVISKEECSLKFGLLKPDDGHQIQEVKAPYNATSDRIFTLKYYLLNIISKPLPVRMNIAPYQFMDKIITFL
;
A
#
# COMPACT_ATOMS: atom_id res chain seq x y z
N MET A 1 0.25 2.70 8.90
CA MET A 1 0.82 3.20 10.17
C MET A 1 -0.12 4.15 10.91
N GLY A 2 -0.54 5.27 10.32
CA GLY A 2 -1.45 6.22 11.00
C GLY A 2 -2.72 5.58 11.58
N ALA A 3 -3.35 4.64 10.86
CA ALA A 3 -4.49 3.87 11.37
C ALA A 3 -4.18 3.07 12.65
N ILE A 4 -2.98 2.49 12.75
CA ILE A 4 -2.57 1.66 13.90
C ILE A 4 -2.37 2.55 15.13
N LEU A 5 -1.65 3.66 14.95
CA LEU A 5 -1.25 4.60 16.01
C LEU A 5 -2.32 5.66 16.34
N GLY A 6 -3.40 5.74 15.57
CA GLY A 6 -4.48 6.73 15.79
C GLY A 6 -4.11 8.15 15.38
N ILE A 7 -3.25 8.30 14.38
CA ILE A 7 -2.83 9.61 13.88
C ILE A 7 -3.94 10.20 12.99
N PRO A 8 -4.44 11.41 13.30
CA PRO A 8 -5.40 12.12 12.44
C PRO A 8 -4.84 12.39 11.05
N LYS A 9 -5.71 12.46 10.04
CA LYS A 9 -5.27 12.60 8.63
C LYS A 9 -4.47 13.87 8.39
N GLU A 10 -4.79 14.93 9.13
CA GLU A 10 -4.19 16.25 9.05
C GLU A 10 -2.73 16.25 9.56
N GLU A 11 -2.40 15.32 10.45
CA GLU A 11 -1.08 15.23 11.09
C GLU A 11 -0.15 14.20 10.43
N ILE A 12 -0.67 13.38 9.50
CA ILE A 12 0.09 12.27 8.88
C ILE A 12 1.38 12.77 8.21
N ALA A 13 1.29 13.87 7.45
CA ALA A 13 2.43 14.41 6.70
C ALA A 13 3.58 14.84 7.63
N ASP A 14 3.25 15.44 8.77
CA ASP A 14 4.24 15.95 9.72
C ASP A 14 4.79 14.83 10.62
N LYS A 15 3.92 13.92 11.07
CA LYS A 15 4.29 12.77 11.93
C LYS A 15 5.18 11.76 11.19
N PHE A 16 4.95 11.54 9.89
CA PHE A 16 5.63 10.52 9.09
C PHE A 16 6.44 11.12 7.94
N ASP A 17 7.10 12.25 8.19
CA ASP A 17 8.07 12.81 7.26
C ASP A 17 9.35 11.95 7.16
N LYS A 18 10.23 12.32 6.21
CA LYS A 18 11.52 11.66 5.98
C LYS A 18 12.48 11.66 7.18
N ASN A 19 12.23 12.50 8.19
CA ASN A 19 13.09 12.60 9.38
C ASN A 19 12.59 11.66 10.49
N ASN A 20 11.31 11.29 10.46
CA ASN A 20 10.66 10.51 11.50
C ASN A 20 10.33 9.09 11.06
N LEU A 21 10.25 8.81 9.76
CA LEU A 21 9.93 7.51 9.20
C LEU A 21 10.92 7.11 8.09
N ASN A 22 11.45 5.91 8.21
CA ASN A 22 12.01 5.16 7.09
C ASN A 22 11.13 3.93 6.83
N ALA A 23 10.67 3.76 5.59
CA ALA A 23 9.82 2.64 5.18
C ALA A 23 10.39 1.96 3.94
N ALA A 24 10.42 0.64 3.95
CA ALA A 24 10.70 -0.16 2.76
C ALA A 24 9.60 -1.20 2.58
N VAL A 25 9.34 -1.57 1.33
CA VAL A 25 8.28 -2.50 0.94
C VAL A 25 8.87 -3.60 0.11
N GLU A 26 8.65 -4.85 0.51
CA GLU A 26 8.96 -6.04 -0.29
C GLU A 26 7.64 -6.72 -0.72
N ILE A 27 7.64 -7.26 -1.93
CA ILE A 27 6.53 -8.09 -2.43
C ILE A 27 6.77 -9.52 -1.94
N GLU A 28 5.94 -9.99 -1.00
CA GLU A 28 6.07 -11.32 -0.39
C GLU A 28 5.54 -12.41 -1.32
N LYS A 29 4.49 -12.10 -2.09
CA LYS A 29 3.85 -13.06 -3.00
C LYS A 29 3.57 -12.41 -4.34
N SER A 30 3.76 -13.19 -5.41
CA SER A 30 3.37 -12.75 -6.75
C SER A 30 1.91 -12.33 -6.74
N THR A 31 1.68 -11.09 -7.16
CA THR A 31 0.36 -10.47 -7.12
C THR A 31 -0.20 -10.40 -8.53
N LYS A 32 -1.50 -10.66 -8.68
CA LYS A 32 -2.23 -10.52 -9.94
C LYS A 32 -3.09 -9.28 -9.89
N THR A 33 -3.30 -8.63 -11.03
CA THR A 33 -4.25 -7.52 -11.13
C THR A 33 -5.61 -8.02 -11.65
N ILE A 34 -6.67 -7.37 -11.21
CA ILE A 34 -8.02 -7.55 -11.73
C ILE A 34 -8.63 -6.18 -12.01
N THR A 35 -9.41 -6.08 -13.08
CA THR A 35 -10.21 -4.88 -13.35
C THR A 35 -11.60 -5.08 -12.79
N HIS A 36 -12.04 -4.12 -11.98
CA HIS A 36 -13.39 -4.09 -11.42
C HIS A 36 -14.04 -2.73 -11.69
N VAL A 37 -15.35 -2.71 -11.89
CA VAL A 37 -16.12 -1.47 -12.01
C VAL A 37 -16.98 -1.32 -10.78
N THR A 38 -16.62 -0.36 -9.93
CA THR A 38 -17.37 -0.05 -8.72
C THR A 38 -18.49 0.92 -9.05
N ASN A 39 -19.72 0.54 -8.72
CA ASN A 39 -20.89 1.42 -8.83
C ASN A 39 -21.05 2.21 -7.52
N LEU A 40 -20.61 3.46 -7.50
CA LEU A 40 -20.83 4.38 -6.38
C LEU A 40 -22.15 5.11 -6.61
N ARG A 41 -22.99 5.19 -5.57
CA ARG A 41 -24.22 5.99 -5.60
C ARG A 41 -24.09 7.08 -4.56
N GLN A 42 -24.49 8.29 -4.94
CA GLN A 42 -24.62 9.37 -3.99
C GLN A 42 -25.91 9.13 -3.22
N ASP A 43 -25.80 8.84 -1.93
CA ASP A 43 -26.99 8.75 -1.09
C ASP A 43 -27.55 10.17 -0.87
N GLY A 44 -28.88 10.29 -0.90
CA GLY A 44 -29.54 11.56 -0.69
C GLY A 44 -29.40 12.03 0.76
N SER A 45 -29.67 13.31 1.00
CA SER A 45 -29.76 13.87 2.35
C SER A 45 -30.91 13.23 3.13
N GLY A 46 -30.63 12.14 3.85
CA GLY A 46 -31.34 11.68 5.05
C GLY A 46 -32.86 11.62 4.94
N GLY A 47 -33.37 10.51 4.41
CA GLY A 47 -34.79 10.16 4.45
C GLY A 47 -35.00 8.66 4.28
N ILE A 48 -34.02 7.86 4.69
CA ILE A 48 -34.01 6.41 4.49
C ILE A 48 -35.01 5.80 5.48
N ASP A 49 -36.17 5.40 4.97
CA ASP A 49 -37.11 4.57 5.70
C ASP A 49 -36.49 3.18 5.90
N TYR A 50 -35.98 2.93 7.11
CA TYR A 50 -35.39 1.63 7.51
C TYR A 50 -36.44 0.52 7.65
N SER A 51 -37.73 0.79 7.37
CA SER A 51 -38.75 -0.25 7.43
C SER A 51 -38.57 -1.28 6.30
N ILE A 52 -38.29 -2.52 6.70
CA ILE A 52 -38.16 -3.63 5.77
C ILE A 52 -39.56 -4.14 5.42
N LYS A 53 -40.09 -3.74 4.25
CA LYS A 53 -41.33 -4.32 3.73
C LYS A 53 -41.06 -5.71 3.17
N ARG A 54 -41.62 -6.75 3.81
CA ARG A 54 -41.58 -8.12 3.27
C ARG A 54 -42.33 -8.18 1.94
N PRO A 55 -41.68 -8.57 0.82
CA PRO A 55 -42.37 -8.72 -0.45
C PRO A 55 -43.39 -9.88 -0.37
N LYS A 56 -44.53 -9.72 -1.04
CA LYS A 56 -45.46 -10.86 -1.25
C LYS A 56 -44.78 -11.90 -2.17
N LYS A 57 -45.20 -13.17 -2.07
CA LYS A 57 -44.61 -14.35 -2.77
C LYS A 57 -44.38 -14.16 -4.29
N ASN A 58 -45.15 -13.30 -4.95
CA ASN A 58 -45.07 -13.01 -6.39
C ASN A 58 -44.72 -11.54 -6.71
N TRP A 59 -44.13 -10.81 -5.77
CA TRP A 59 -43.79 -9.41 -5.97
C TRP A 59 -42.64 -9.28 -6.99
N LYS A 60 -42.91 -8.59 -8.09
CA LYS A 60 -41.89 -8.16 -9.04
C LYS A 60 -41.51 -6.71 -8.71
N PRO A 61 -40.23 -6.40 -8.46
CA PRO A 61 -39.81 -5.02 -8.26
C PRO A 61 -40.15 -4.21 -9.51
N ALA A 62 -40.94 -3.16 -9.34
CA ALA A 62 -41.17 -2.20 -10.41
C ALA A 62 -39.84 -1.50 -10.74
N LYS A 63 -39.57 -1.26 -12.02
CA LYS A 63 -38.47 -0.35 -12.41
C LYS A 63 -38.76 0.99 -11.74
N LEU A 64 -37.77 1.51 -11.01
CA LEU A 64 -37.82 2.86 -10.46
C LEU A 64 -38.07 3.83 -11.63
N LYS A 65 -39.21 4.53 -11.58
CA LYS A 65 -39.54 5.60 -12.52
C LYS A 65 -39.02 6.91 -11.92
N ASN A 66 -38.49 7.79 -12.76
CA ASN A 66 -37.99 9.10 -12.37
C ASN A 66 -36.85 9.07 -11.33
N THR A 67 -35.92 8.12 -11.46
CA THR A 67 -34.69 8.12 -10.64
C THR A 67 -33.97 9.45 -10.84
N PRO A 68 -33.81 10.27 -9.79
CA PRO A 68 -33.09 11.53 -9.91
C PRO A 68 -31.66 11.32 -10.42
N GLU A 69 -31.11 12.31 -11.11
CA GLU A 69 -29.75 12.21 -11.69
C GLU A 69 -28.70 11.84 -10.62
N TRP A 70 -28.82 12.39 -9.41
CA TRP A 70 -27.94 12.10 -8.27
C TRP A 70 -28.03 10.66 -7.75
N ASN A 71 -29.11 9.93 -8.07
CA ASN A 71 -29.25 8.50 -7.75
C ASN A 71 -28.73 7.58 -8.86
N LYS A 72 -28.23 8.12 -9.99
CA LYS A 72 -27.53 7.32 -10.98
C LYS A 72 -26.17 6.90 -10.42
N ALA A 73 -25.80 5.65 -10.65
CA ALA A 73 -24.52 5.15 -10.18
C ALA A 73 -23.38 5.77 -11.01
N THR A 74 -22.42 6.39 -10.34
CA THR A 74 -21.12 6.70 -10.91
C THR A 74 -20.33 5.40 -11.00
N GLN A 75 -20.00 4.99 -12.23
CA GLN A 75 -19.22 3.78 -12.47
C GLN A 75 -17.76 4.16 -12.54
N ILE A 76 -16.96 3.71 -11.58
CA ILE A 76 -15.52 3.97 -11.55
C ILE A 76 -14.78 2.67 -11.87
N PRO A 77 -14.14 2.55 -13.04
CA PRO A 77 -13.24 1.44 -13.31
C PRO A 77 -11.99 1.56 -12.42
N MET A 78 -11.62 0.46 -11.79
CA MET A 78 -10.47 0.36 -10.89
C MET A 78 -9.65 -0.87 -11.27
N GLU A 79 -8.33 -0.70 -11.24
CA GLU A 79 -7.39 -1.82 -11.24
C GLU A 79 -7.06 -2.17 -9.79
N LEU A 80 -7.28 -3.43 -9.42
CA LEU A 80 -7.12 -3.92 -8.05
C LEU A 80 -6.09 -5.05 -8.03
N LEU A 81 -5.32 -5.09 -6.94
CA LEU A 81 -4.45 -6.22 -6.63
C LEU A 81 -5.28 -7.35 -6.00
N ARG A 82 -5.13 -8.57 -6.50
CA ARG A 82 -5.80 -9.77 -5.95
C ARG A 82 -4.88 -10.46 -4.94
N ASN A 83 -5.36 -10.53 -3.70
CA ASN A 83 -4.63 -11.13 -2.56
C ASN A 83 -3.19 -10.62 -2.42
N PRO A 84 -2.96 -9.29 -2.41
CA PRO A 84 -1.61 -8.76 -2.26
C PRO A 84 -1.03 -9.15 -0.89
N SER A 85 0.27 -9.41 -0.86
CA SER A 85 1.03 -9.77 0.35
C SER A 85 2.35 -9.03 0.31
N PHE A 86 2.62 -8.23 1.35
CA PHE A 86 3.78 -7.36 1.43
C PHE A 86 4.49 -7.55 2.76
N ILE A 87 5.82 -7.46 2.74
CA ILE A 87 6.63 -7.28 3.94
C ILE A 87 6.98 -5.80 4.04
N LEU A 88 6.70 -5.20 5.20
CA LEU A 88 7.01 -3.80 5.49
C LEU A 88 8.17 -3.75 6.47
N TYR A 89 9.24 -3.04 6.08
CA TYR A 89 10.35 -2.70 6.97
C TYR A 89 10.14 -1.27 7.43
N ILE A 90 9.87 -1.09 8.72
CA ILE A 90 9.52 0.20 9.29
C ILE A 90 10.55 0.54 10.37
N ASN A 91 11.10 1.76 10.28
CA ASN A 91 11.86 2.37 11.34
C ASN A 91 11.26 3.75 11.63
N LEU A 92 10.64 3.87 12.80
CA LEU A 92 10.11 5.13 13.31
C LEU A 92 11.04 5.70 14.36
N LYS A 93 11.30 7.01 14.27
CA LYS A 93 12.08 7.73 15.28
C LYS A 93 11.40 7.76 16.65
N TYR A 94 10.06 7.82 16.65
CA TYR A 94 9.23 7.84 17.85
C TYR A 94 8.09 6.82 17.71
N ASP A 95 7.52 6.38 18.82
CA ASP A 95 6.34 5.48 18.84
C ASP A 95 6.58 4.07 18.23
N MET A 96 7.84 3.65 18.03
CA MET A 96 8.16 2.33 17.47
C MET A 96 7.69 1.17 18.38
N ASP A 97 7.92 1.27 19.69
CA ASP A 97 7.48 0.26 20.65
C ASP A 97 5.96 0.13 20.70
N GLU A 98 5.25 1.26 20.62
CA GLU A 98 3.80 1.31 20.58
C GLU A 98 3.26 0.69 19.28
N LEU A 99 3.88 0.97 18.13
CA LEU A 99 3.54 0.33 16.86
C LEU A 99 3.67 -1.19 16.96
N VAL A 100 4.81 -1.68 17.49
CA VAL A 100 5.08 -3.12 17.67
C VAL A 100 4.07 -3.75 18.62
N TYR A 101 3.80 -3.11 19.77
CA TYR A 101 2.82 -3.58 20.75
C TYR A 101 1.43 -3.74 20.11
N ARG A 102 0.96 -2.72 19.38
CA ARG A 102 -0.36 -2.75 18.75
C ARG A 102 -0.50 -3.82 17.69
N ILE A 103 0.53 -4.04 16.87
CA ILE A 103 0.51 -5.11 15.85
C ILE A 103 0.49 -6.49 16.53
N LYS A 104 1.36 -6.73 17.52
CA LYS A 104 1.42 -8.02 18.23
C LYS A 104 0.13 -8.39 18.96
N ASN A 105 -0.59 -7.39 19.44
CA ASN A 105 -1.82 -7.58 20.21
C ASN A 105 -3.09 -7.34 19.39
N GLU A 106 -2.97 -7.11 18.07
CA GLU A 106 -4.09 -6.77 17.18
C GLU A 106 -4.95 -5.59 17.68
N ARG A 107 -4.31 -4.61 18.34
CA ARG A 107 -4.96 -3.43 18.93
C ARG A 107 -4.74 -2.18 18.10
N TYR A 108 -5.57 -2.01 17.08
CA TYR A 108 -5.51 -0.85 16.18
C TYR A 108 -6.45 0.26 16.65
N PHE A 109 -6.06 1.53 16.49
CA PHE A 109 -6.95 2.65 16.77
C PHE A 109 -8.06 2.76 15.71
N TYR A 110 -7.67 2.69 14.45
CA TYR A 110 -8.55 2.57 13.29
C TYR A 110 -8.28 1.25 12.55
N THR A 111 -9.28 0.73 11.86
CA THR A 111 -9.14 -0.49 11.05
C THR A 111 -8.11 -0.29 9.93
N PRO A 112 -7.00 -1.05 9.90
CA PRO A 112 -6.02 -0.97 8.82
C PRO A 112 -6.61 -1.45 7.49
N ALA A 113 -6.27 -0.75 6.40
CA ALA A 113 -6.71 -1.09 5.05
C ALA A 113 -5.61 -0.76 4.02
N ILE A 114 -5.67 -1.40 2.86
CA ILE A 114 -4.74 -1.20 1.73
C ILE A 114 -5.42 -0.29 0.70
N GLY A 115 -5.10 1.00 0.75
CA GLY A 115 -5.62 2.00 -0.18
C GLY A 115 -7.02 2.51 0.20
N LEU A 116 -8.05 1.68 0.06
CA LEU A 116 -9.45 2.03 0.35
C LEU A 116 -9.97 1.28 1.58
N SER A 117 -10.94 1.85 2.29
CA SER A 117 -11.53 1.28 3.52
C SER A 117 -12.15 -0.11 3.34
N GLU A 118 -12.56 -0.44 2.13
CA GLU A 118 -13.17 -1.70 1.72
C GLU A 118 -12.12 -2.83 1.61
N PHE A 119 -10.83 -2.48 1.50
CA PHE A 119 -9.73 -3.41 1.34
C PHE A 119 -8.99 -3.60 2.65
N LEU A 120 -9.65 -4.26 3.61
CA LEU A 120 -9.12 -4.51 4.94
C LEU A 120 -7.76 -5.22 4.91
N ALA A 121 -6.84 -4.76 5.74
CA ALA A 121 -5.50 -5.33 5.84
C ALA A 121 -5.40 -6.22 7.08
N LYS A 122 -4.92 -7.46 6.89
CA LYS A 122 -4.42 -8.28 8.00
C LYS A 122 -2.95 -7.92 8.23
N LEU A 123 -2.58 -7.62 9.47
CA LEU A 123 -1.22 -7.32 9.86
C LEU A 123 -0.66 -8.45 10.73
N GLU A 124 0.61 -8.76 10.52
CA GLU A 124 1.35 -9.75 11.30
C GLU A 124 2.71 -9.16 11.67
N TYR A 125 3.08 -9.27 12.95
CA TYR A 125 4.43 -8.93 13.38
C TYR A 125 5.38 -10.06 13.01
N ILE A 126 6.44 -9.75 12.26
CA ILE A 126 7.46 -10.73 11.85
C ILE A 126 8.64 -10.69 12.83
N SER A 127 9.37 -9.57 12.87
CA SER A 127 10.56 -9.43 13.68
C SER A 127 10.91 -7.95 13.94
N CYS A 128 11.90 -7.72 14.79
CA CYS A 128 12.49 -6.41 15.07
C CYS A 128 14.00 -6.62 15.26
N GLY A 129 14.80 -5.63 14.86
CA GLY A 129 16.26 -5.68 14.96
C GLY A 129 16.89 -4.43 14.37
N SER A 130 18.21 -4.44 14.28
CA SER A 130 18.98 -3.36 13.67
C SER A 130 19.30 -3.70 12.22
N ALA A 131 19.26 -2.69 11.35
CA ALA A 131 19.72 -2.79 9.98
C ALA A 131 21.08 -2.08 9.86
N GLU A 132 22.05 -2.72 9.23
CA GLU A 132 23.40 -2.18 9.06
C GLU A 132 23.52 -1.49 7.71
N SER A 133 24.07 -0.27 7.69
CA SER A 133 24.31 0.45 6.45
C SER A 133 25.50 -0.16 5.71
N LEU A 134 25.34 -0.39 4.42
CA LEU A 134 26.39 -0.93 3.54
C LEU A 134 26.97 0.18 2.64
N SER A 135 28.14 -0.05 2.09
CA SER A 135 28.69 0.83 1.04
C SER A 135 27.85 0.76 -0.24
N PRO A 136 27.79 1.82 -1.07
CA PRO A 136 27.27 1.72 -2.42
C PRO A 136 27.99 0.62 -3.22
N GLY A 137 27.28 -0.08 -4.10
CA GLY A 137 27.81 -1.28 -4.74
C GLY A 137 26.75 -2.14 -5.43
N ASP A 138 27.11 -3.39 -5.68
CA ASP A 138 26.26 -4.33 -6.40
C ASP A 138 25.53 -5.26 -5.43
N TYR A 139 24.21 -5.31 -5.53
CA TYR A 139 23.36 -6.02 -4.56
C TYR A 139 22.13 -6.65 -5.21
N GLU A 140 21.62 -7.69 -4.56
CA GLU A 140 20.27 -8.23 -4.79
C GLU A 140 19.30 -7.60 -3.78
N VAL A 141 18.61 -6.54 -4.20
CA VAL A 141 17.75 -5.76 -3.30
C VAL A 141 16.33 -6.33 -3.29
N SER A 142 15.81 -6.64 -2.11
CA SER A 142 14.51 -7.31 -1.93
C SER A 142 13.32 -6.36 -1.95
N THR A 143 13.55 -5.08 -1.65
CA THR A 143 12.49 -4.07 -1.56
C THR A 143 12.34 -3.26 -2.84
N VAL A 144 11.23 -2.52 -2.95
CA VAL A 144 11.04 -1.47 -3.95
C VAL A 144 12.18 -0.46 -3.87
N ILE A 145 12.67 0.00 -5.02
CA ILE A 145 13.91 0.79 -5.14
C ILE A 145 13.59 2.10 -5.84
N SER A 146 14.07 3.23 -5.31
CA SER A 146 14.05 4.51 -6.04
C SER A 146 14.86 4.39 -7.34
N LYS A 147 14.26 4.74 -8.48
CA LYS A 147 14.89 4.61 -9.80
C LYS A 147 16.13 5.48 -9.93
N GLU A 148 16.17 6.61 -9.24
CA GLU A 148 17.28 7.57 -9.25
C GLU A 148 18.51 7.07 -8.47
N GLU A 149 18.31 6.11 -7.57
CA GLU A 149 19.32 5.63 -6.63
C GLU A 149 20.00 4.34 -7.09
N CYS A 150 19.59 3.77 -8.23
CA CYS A 150 20.10 2.51 -8.70
C CYS A 150 20.16 2.40 -10.24
N SER A 151 20.94 1.43 -10.71
CA SER A 151 20.94 0.96 -12.10
C SER A 151 20.72 -0.54 -12.15
N LEU A 152 19.76 -0.98 -12.95
CA LEU A 152 19.43 -2.40 -13.12
C LEU A 152 20.60 -3.14 -13.80
N LYS A 153 20.98 -4.30 -13.25
CA LYS A 153 22.01 -5.15 -13.86
C LYS A 153 21.41 -6.16 -14.81
N PHE A 154 21.15 -5.72 -16.06
CA PHE A 154 20.59 -6.58 -17.11
C PHE A 154 21.39 -7.87 -17.34
N GLY A 155 22.73 -7.83 -17.22
CA GLY A 155 23.57 -9.03 -17.39
C GLY A 155 23.37 -10.11 -16.32
N LEU A 156 22.72 -9.79 -15.19
CA LEU A 156 22.38 -10.74 -14.13
C LEU A 156 20.92 -11.21 -14.20
N LEU A 157 20.11 -10.61 -15.08
CA LEU A 157 18.71 -11.00 -15.27
C LEU A 157 18.63 -12.05 -16.37
N LYS A 158 18.41 -13.31 -16.01
CA LYS A 158 18.20 -14.37 -17.02
C LYS A 158 16.72 -14.43 -17.40
N PRO A 159 16.38 -14.66 -18.68
CA PRO A 159 15.00 -14.82 -19.11
C PRO A 159 14.23 -15.90 -18.31
N ASP A 160 14.92 -16.97 -17.94
CA ASP A 160 14.34 -18.11 -17.21
C ASP A 160 14.05 -17.82 -15.73
N ASP A 161 14.59 -16.73 -15.18
CA ASP A 161 14.36 -16.34 -13.79
C ASP A 161 12.95 -15.75 -13.59
N GLY A 162 12.23 -15.43 -14.66
CA GLY A 162 10.83 -15.01 -14.62
C GLY A 162 10.61 -13.65 -13.94
N HIS A 163 11.64 -12.79 -13.86
CA HIS A 163 11.50 -11.44 -13.33
C HIS A 163 10.41 -10.65 -14.10
N GLN A 164 9.57 -9.95 -13.34
CA GLN A 164 8.52 -9.09 -13.88
C GLN A 164 8.73 -7.69 -13.33
N ILE A 165 9.66 -6.98 -13.96
CA ILE A 165 10.14 -5.69 -13.51
C ILE A 165 9.21 -4.60 -14.02
N GLN A 166 8.76 -3.75 -13.11
CA GLN A 166 7.94 -2.59 -13.43
C GLN A 166 8.59 -1.32 -12.91
N GLU A 167 8.43 -0.26 -13.70
CA GLU A 167 8.69 1.10 -13.28
C GLU A 167 7.35 1.75 -12.95
N VAL A 168 7.20 2.23 -11.71
CA VAL A 168 5.97 2.85 -11.23
C VAL A 168 6.25 4.25 -10.73
N LYS A 169 5.44 5.21 -11.17
CA LYS A 169 5.45 6.58 -10.65
C LYS A 169 4.49 6.67 -9.48
N ALA A 170 4.99 6.97 -8.28
CA ALA A 170 4.20 7.01 -7.06
C ALA A 170 4.53 8.23 -6.18
N PRO A 171 3.62 8.62 -5.26
CA PRO A 171 3.91 9.65 -4.26
C PRO A 171 5.11 9.29 -3.38
N TYR A 172 6.00 10.25 -3.19
CA TYR A 172 7.18 10.14 -2.33
C TYR A 172 7.02 10.97 -1.06
N ASN A 173 6.67 12.25 -1.18
CA ASN A 173 6.45 13.14 -0.05
C ASN A 173 5.10 13.84 -0.16
N ALA A 174 4.47 14.09 0.98
CA ALA A 174 3.22 14.83 1.08
C ALA A 174 3.40 16.00 2.04
N THR A 175 2.87 17.17 1.70
CA THR A 175 2.78 18.31 2.64
C THR A 175 1.48 18.24 3.44
N SER A 176 1.39 19.01 4.52
CA SER A 176 0.16 19.22 5.30
C SER A 176 -1.00 19.75 4.43
N ASP A 177 -0.68 20.54 3.39
CA ASP A 177 -1.62 21.01 2.37
C ASP A 177 -2.01 19.93 1.33
N ARG A 178 -1.63 18.66 1.55
CA ARG A 178 -1.89 17.52 0.65
C ARG A 178 -1.32 17.70 -0.75
N ILE A 179 -0.18 18.36 -0.86
CA ILE A 179 0.58 18.45 -2.10
C ILE A 179 1.58 17.29 -2.14
N PHE A 180 1.52 16.49 -3.20
CA PHE A 180 2.35 15.30 -3.35
C PHE A 180 3.48 15.53 -4.35
N THR A 181 4.71 15.18 -3.98
CA THR A 181 5.80 15.01 -4.93
C THR A 181 5.84 13.55 -5.40
N LEU A 182 6.26 13.34 -6.65
CA LEU A 182 6.28 12.02 -7.27
C LEU A 182 7.72 11.59 -7.54
N LYS A 183 8.00 10.30 -7.37
CA LYS A 183 9.24 9.63 -7.80
C LYS A 183 8.93 8.42 -8.66
N TYR A 184 9.94 7.98 -9.41
CA TYR A 184 9.91 6.71 -10.12
C TYR A 184 10.54 5.62 -9.25
N TYR A 185 9.89 4.47 -9.18
CA TYR A 185 10.32 3.33 -8.40
C TYR A 185 10.43 2.09 -9.30
N LEU A 186 11.44 1.28 -9.06
CA LEU A 186 11.59 -0.05 -9.63
C LEU A 186 11.12 -1.09 -8.64
N LEU A 187 10.31 -2.03 -9.12
CA LEU A 187 9.91 -3.20 -8.35
C LEU A 187 9.82 -4.44 -9.23
N ASN A 188 9.94 -5.59 -8.60
CA ASN A 188 9.63 -6.87 -9.20
C ASN A 188 8.29 -7.34 -8.67
N ILE A 189 7.27 -7.49 -9.52
CA ILE A 189 5.92 -7.87 -9.04
C ILE A 189 5.82 -9.35 -8.61
N ILE A 190 6.90 -10.12 -8.81
CA ILE A 190 7.11 -11.42 -8.19
C ILE A 190 8.03 -11.27 -6.97
N SER A 191 7.90 -12.18 -6.00
CA SER A 191 8.74 -12.20 -4.80
C SER A 191 10.15 -12.70 -5.11
N LYS A 192 10.95 -11.85 -5.75
CA LYS A 192 12.37 -12.07 -6.04
C LYS A 192 13.13 -10.75 -5.95
N PRO A 193 14.30 -10.72 -5.29
CA PRO A 193 15.18 -9.56 -5.28
C PRO A 193 15.57 -9.10 -6.69
N LEU A 194 15.87 -7.82 -6.84
CA LEU A 194 16.38 -7.24 -8.07
C LEU A 194 17.90 -7.07 -8.02
N PRO A 195 18.64 -7.61 -9.00
CA PRO A 195 20.06 -7.34 -9.13
C PRO A 195 20.26 -5.91 -9.65
N VAL A 196 20.81 -5.05 -8.80
CA VAL A 196 21.05 -3.64 -9.08
C VAL A 196 22.45 -3.21 -8.64
N ARG A 197 22.93 -2.14 -9.26
CA ARG A 197 24.02 -1.33 -8.72
C ARG A 197 23.41 -0.14 -8.00
N MET A 198 23.65 -0.04 -6.70
CA MET A 198 23.21 1.05 -5.85
C MET A 198 24.21 2.21 -5.88
N ASN A 199 23.70 3.43 -6.04
CA ASN A 199 24.46 4.68 -5.99
C ASN A 199 24.56 5.22 -4.55
N ILE A 200 23.64 4.80 -3.69
CA ILE A 200 23.60 5.13 -2.26
C ILE A 200 23.78 3.87 -1.42
N ALA A 201 23.95 4.05 -0.11
CA ALA A 201 24.07 2.97 0.85
C ALA A 201 22.73 2.21 1.00
N PRO A 202 22.65 0.91 0.63
CA PRO A 202 21.53 0.07 1.06
C PRO A 202 21.75 -0.38 2.51
N TYR A 203 20.79 -1.14 3.04
CA TYR A 203 20.86 -1.68 4.39
C TYR A 203 20.76 -3.20 4.38
N GLN A 204 21.56 -3.86 5.20
CA GLN A 204 21.39 -5.27 5.50
C GLN A 204 20.52 -5.41 6.74
N PHE A 205 19.42 -6.15 6.61
CA PHE A 205 18.58 -6.55 7.74
C PHE A 205 18.37 -8.05 7.66
N MET A 206 18.87 -8.76 8.66
CA MET A 206 18.93 -10.23 8.65
C MET A 206 19.65 -10.74 7.39
N ASP A 207 19.02 -11.63 6.64
CA ASP A 207 19.51 -12.25 5.42
C ASP A 207 19.18 -11.43 4.15
N LYS A 208 18.58 -10.24 4.29
CA LYS A 208 18.11 -9.45 3.14
C LYS A 208 18.81 -8.10 3.02
N ILE A 209 18.99 -7.68 1.77
CA ILE A 209 19.37 -6.32 1.43
C ILE A 209 18.12 -5.52 1.08
N ILE A 210 17.92 -4.41 1.77
CA ILE A 210 16.76 -3.53 1.64
C ILE A 210 17.21 -2.08 1.34
N THR A 211 16.29 -1.30 0.80
CA THR A 211 16.42 0.15 0.67
C THR A 211 15.14 0.81 1.15
N PHE A 212 15.26 1.92 1.86
CA PHE A 212 14.12 2.74 2.25
C PHE A 212 13.68 3.65 1.08
N LEU A 213 12.40 4.04 1.07
CA LEU A 213 11.74 4.81 0.00
C LEU A 213 11.75 6.33 0.21
#